data_AF-A0A959UYW9-F1
#
_entry.id   AF-A0A959UYW9-F1
#
_cell.length_a   1.000
_cell.length_b   1.000
_cell.length_c   1.000
_cell.angle_alpha   90.00
_cell.angle_beta   90.00
_cell.angle_gamma   90.00
#
_symmetry.space_group_name_H-M   'P 1'
#
loop_
_entity.id
_entity.type
_entity.pdbx_description
1 polymer ?
#
loop_
_entity_poly.entity_id
_entity_poly.type
_entity_poly.pdbx_seq_one_letter_code
_entity_poly.pdbx_strand_id
1 'polypeptide(L)'
;MSSHQLAPEQITLSTNVDPLVLDVDTAIPLGLILNELLTNALKYAFPEGRPGRLWITIREANDQLHVEVRDDGVGYDPNAERGEESSGFGLDMVRSFATKLKA
;
A
#
# COMPACT_ATOMS: atom_id res chain seq x y z
N MET A 1 26.28 -12.84 -0.41
CA MET A 1 24.97 -12.61 0.22
C MET A 1 24.19 -11.72 -0.74
N SER A 2 23.38 -12.35 -1.59
CA SER A 2 22.89 -11.79 -2.84
C SER A 2 21.76 -10.80 -2.62
N SER A 3 21.97 -9.55 -3.03
CA SER A 3 20.96 -8.52 -3.17
C SER A 3 19.82 -9.06 -4.05
N HIS A 4 18.66 -9.36 -3.45
CA HIS A 4 17.45 -9.66 -4.21
C HIS A 4 16.94 -8.33 -4.77
N GLN A 5 17.49 -7.95 -5.93
CA GLN A 5 16.88 -6.94 -6.79
C GLN A 5 15.55 -7.56 -7.25
N LEU A 6 14.42 -7.13 -6.67
CA LEU A 6 13.10 -7.44 -7.23
C LEU A 6 13.15 -7.02 -8.69
N ALA A 7 13.12 -7.98 -9.61
CA ALA A 7 13.15 -7.67 -11.03
C ALA A 7 11.88 -6.83 -11.34
N PRO A 8 12.02 -5.59 -11.85
CA PRO A 8 10.88 -4.72 -12.14
C PRO A 8 9.84 -5.31 -13.10
N GLU A 9 10.15 -6.46 -13.72
CA GLU A 9 9.41 -7.08 -14.81
C GLU A 9 8.32 -8.07 -14.35
N GLN A 10 8.21 -8.38 -13.05
CA GLN A 10 7.29 -9.42 -12.57
C GLN A 10 5.99 -8.90 -11.95
N ILE A 11 5.95 -7.63 -11.53
CA ILE A 11 4.76 -7.03 -10.91
C ILE A 11 4.13 -6.01 -11.86
N THR A 12 2.90 -6.27 -12.28
CA THR A 12 2.11 -5.32 -13.07
C THR A 12 1.40 -4.34 -12.15
N LEU A 13 1.65 -3.03 -12.31
CA LEU A 13 0.89 -1.99 -11.62
C LEU A 13 -0.23 -1.47 -12.53
N SER A 14 -1.47 -1.47 -12.02
CA SER A 14 -2.64 -0.86 -12.66
C SER A 14 -3.14 0.30 -11.79
N THR A 15 -3.31 1.47 -12.38
CA THR A 15 -3.82 2.65 -11.65
C THR A 15 -5.16 3.10 -12.23
N ASN A 16 -6.07 3.49 -11.35
CA ASN A 16 -7.32 4.15 -11.69
C ASN A 16 -7.49 5.33 -10.74
N VAL A 17 -7.05 6.51 -11.18
CA VAL A 17 -6.94 7.70 -10.33
C VAL A 17 -7.69 8.84 -10.99
N ASP A 18 -8.70 9.36 -10.30
CA ASP A 18 -9.45 10.52 -10.75
C ASP A 18 -8.56 11.79 -10.73
N PRO A 19 -8.81 12.79 -11.58
CA PRO A 19 -8.20 14.11 -11.42
C PRO A 19 -8.73 14.75 -10.14
N LEU A 20 -7.86 14.97 -9.17
CA LEU A 20 -8.22 15.43 -7.83
C LEU A 20 -7.28 16.55 -7.36
N VAL A 21 -7.85 17.54 -6.66
CA VAL A 21 -7.12 18.63 -6.03
C VAL A 21 -7.16 18.42 -4.53
N LEU A 22 -6.01 18.06 -3.96
CA LEU A 22 -5.86 17.85 -2.52
C LEU A 22 -5.04 19.00 -1.94
N ASP A 23 -5.41 19.44 -0.73
CA ASP A 23 -4.54 20.30 0.06
C ASP A 23 -3.30 19.52 0.55
N VAL A 24 -2.31 20.27 1.02
CA VAL A 24 -1.04 19.69 1.50
C VAL A 24 -1.28 18.82 2.75
N ASP A 25 -2.22 19.22 3.60
CA ASP A 25 -2.56 18.53 4.84
C ASP A 25 -3.18 17.15 4.58
N THR A 26 -3.80 16.95 3.42
CA THR A 26 -4.32 15.67 2.93
C THR A 26 -3.29 14.90 2.10
N ALA A 27 -2.59 15.58 1.19
CA ALA A 27 -1.69 14.96 0.23
C ALA A 27 -0.49 14.27 0.90
N ILE A 28 0.09 14.89 1.94
CA ILE A 28 1.24 14.33 2.67
C ILE A 28 0.87 13.01 3.37
N PRO A 29 -0.13 12.95 4.28
CA PRO A 29 -0.49 11.70 4.94
C PRO A 29 -0.97 10.64 3.96
N LEU A 30 -1.68 11.02 2.89
CA LEU A 30 -2.07 10.08 1.83
C LEU A 30 -0.87 9.44 1.16
N GLY A 31 0.15 10.23 0.80
CA GLY A 31 1.39 9.72 0.20
C GLY A 31 2.12 8.74 1.12
N LEU A 32 2.15 9.01 2.43
CA LEU A 32 2.74 8.11 3.42
C LEU A 32 1.96 6.79 3.56
N ILE A 33 0.62 6.87 3.58
CA ILE A 33 -0.25 5.67 3.59
C ILE A 33 0.02 4.82 2.36
N LEU A 34 0.00 5.42 1.17
CA LEU A 34 0.23 4.71 -0.09
C LEU A 34 1.62 4.07 -0.12
N ASN A 35 2.66 4.79 0.28
CA ASN A 35 4.02 4.26 0.31
C ASN A 35 4.13 3.02 1.21
N GLU A 36 3.51 3.06 2.38
CA GLU A 36 3.54 1.94 3.33
C GLU A 36 2.75 0.73 2.80
N LEU A 37 1.55 0.95 2.26
CA LEU A 37 0.74 -0.13 1.68
C LEU A 37 1.44 -0.79 0.49
N LEU A 38 2.02 0.01 -0.42
CA LEU A 38 2.76 -0.49 -1.57
C LEU A 38 4.04 -1.22 -1.16
N THR A 39 4.78 -0.69 -0.19
CA THR A 39 5.97 -1.33 0.35
C THR A 39 5.63 -2.69 0.96
N ASN A 40 4.54 -2.77 1.73
CA ASN A 40 4.09 -4.03 2.32
C ASN A 40 3.66 -5.04 1.26
N ALA A 41 2.93 -4.61 0.24
CA ALA A 41 2.52 -5.50 -0.84
C ALA A 41 3.74 -6.05 -1.61
N LEU A 42 4.70 -5.20 -1.96
CA LEU A 42 5.91 -5.62 -2.67
C LEU A 42 6.82 -6.54 -1.83
N LYS A 43 6.91 -6.30 -0.52
CA LYS A 43 7.75 -7.12 0.37
C LYS A 43 7.13 -8.47 0.70
N TYR A 44 5.82 -8.51 0.95
CA TYR A 44 5.18 -9.66 1.59
C TYR A 44 4.20 -10.41 0.69
N ALA A 45 3.57 -9.75 -0.28
CA ALA A 45 2.53 -10.38 -1.09
C ALA A 45 3.09 -11.29 -2.19
N PHE A 46 4.33 -11.05 -2.62
CA PHE A 46 4.96 -11.74 -3.76
C PHE A 46 6.31 -12.38 -3.38
N PRO A 47 6.31 -13.43 -2.54
CA PRO A 47 7.55 -14.10 -2.13
C PRO A 47 8.25 -14.74 -3.34
N GLU A 48 9.58 -14.87 -3.24
CA GLU A 48 10.44 -15.56 -4.22
C GLU A 48 10.35 -15.03 -5.66
N GLY A 49 9.98 -13.76 -5.86
CA GLY A 49 9.81 -13.21 -7.22
C GLY A 49 8.59 -13.79 -7.94
N ARG A 50 7.55 -14.15 -7.19
CA ARG A 50 6.26 -14.51 -7.80
C ARG A 50 5.75 -13.32 -8.63
N PRO A 51 5.41 -13.52 -9.92
CA PRO A 51 4.74 -12.49 -10.68
C PRO A 51 3.33 -12.24 -10.14
N GLY A 52 2.86 -11.02 -10.27
CA GLY A 52 1.58 -10.62 -9.71
C GLY A 52 1.15 -9.25 -10.17
N ARG A 53 0.06 -8.77 -9.58
CA ARG A 53 -0.55 -7.51 -9.95
C ARG A 53 -0.91 -6.69 -8.72
N LEU A 54 -0.64 -5.40 -8.84
CA LEU A 54 -1.06 -4.38 -7.90
C LEU A 54 -2.05 -3.45 -8.58
N TRP A 55 -3.06 -3.05 -7.82
CA TRP A 55 -4.03 -2.05 -8.23
C TRP A 55 -4.04 -0.91 -7.22
N ILE A 56 -4.04 0.31 -7.75
CA ILE A 56 -4.26 1.53 -6.97
C ILE A 56 -5.50 2.20 -7.54
N THR A 57 -6.53 2.35 -6.71
CA THR A 57 -7.73 3.11 -7.06
C THR A 57 -7.84 4.32 -6.14
N ILE A 58 -7.91 5.51 -6.72
CA ILE A 58 -8.19 6.75 -5.98
C ILE A 58 -9.33 7.45 -6.70
N ARG A 59 -10.44 7.63 -6.00
CA ARG A 59 -11.64 8.26 -6.56
C ARG A 59 -12.32 9.14 -5.55
N GLU A 60 -12.96 10.20 -6.01
CA GLU A 60 -13.79 11.05 -5.17
C GLU A 60 -15.27 10.72 -5.43
N ALA A 61 -16.01 10.39 -4.38
CA ALA A 61 -17.43 10.10 -4.49
C ALA A 61 -18.16 10.63 -3.24
N ASN A 62 -19.24 11.39 -3.45
CA ASN A 62 -20.04 11.98 -2.36
C ASN A 62 -19.20 12.79 -1.36
N ASP A 63 -18.30 13.65 -1.87
CA ASP A 63 -17.37 14.46 -1.07
C ASP A 63 -16.44 13.62 -0.15
N GLN A 64 -16.21 12.35 -0.51
CA GLN A 64 -15.31 11.45 0.18
C GLN A 64 -14.25 10.92 -0.76
N LEU A 65 -12.99 11.00 -0.30
CA LEU A 65 -11.87 10.39 -0.96
C LEU A 65 -11.83 8.88 -0.66
N HIS A 66 -11.99 8.07 -1.68
CA HIS A 66 -11.82 6.62 -1.61
C HIS A 66 -10.45 6.24 -2.14
N VAL A 67 -9.66 5.58 -1.29
CA VAL A 67 -8.31 5.10 -1.60
C VAL A 67 -8.28 3.60 -1.38
N GLU A 68 -7.89 2.85 -2.40
CA GLU A 68 -7.75 1.40 -2.36
C GLU A 68 -6.40 1.00 -2.93
N VAL A 69 -5.69 0.15 -2.18
CA VAL A 69 -4.52 -0.59 -2.66
C VAL A 69 -4.87 -2.07 -2.56
N ARG A 70 -4.75 -2.79 -3.68
CA ARG A 70 -5.08 -4.20 -3.79
C ARG A 70 -3.93 -4.96 -4.45
N ASP A 71 -3.70 -6.19 -4.01
CA ASP A 71 -2.79 -7.15 -4.61
C ASP A 71 -3.49 -8.50 -4.86
N ASP A 72 -2.86 -9.37 -5.66
CA ASP A 72 -3.24 -10.77 -5.87
C ASP A 72 -2.20 -11.76 -5.33
N GLY A 73 -1.48 -11.31 -4.29
CA GLY A 73 -0.40 -12.07 -3.67
C GLY A 73 -0.88 -13.20 -2.78
N VAL A 74 0.00 -13.64 -1.88
CA VAL A 74 -0.25 -14.75 -0.95
C VAL A 74 -1.27 -14.42 0.16
N GLY A 75 -1.69 -13.16 0.24
CA GLY A 75 -2.60 -12.68 1.27
C GLY A 75 -1.91 -12.38 2.59
N TYR A 76 -2.69 -11.88 3.53
CA TYR A 76 -2.23 -11.43 4.83
C TYR A 76 -2.97 -12.20 5.93
N ASP A 77 -2.22 -12.95 6.74
CA ASP A 77 -2.73 -13.57 7.96
C ASP A 77 -2.35 -12.71 9.18
N PRO A 78 -3.33 -12.09 9.87
CA PRO A 78 -3.04 -11.29 11.06
C PRO A 78 -2.53 -12.13 12.24
N ASN A 79 -2.70 -13.45 12.22
CA ASN A 79 -2.29 -14.36 13.30
C ASN A 79 -0.96 -15.08 13.02
N ALA A 80 -0.36 -14.90 11.84
CA ALA A 80 0.93 -15.52 11.53
C ALA A 80 2.04 -14.93 12.41
N GLU A 81 2.98 -15.78 12.85
CA GLU A 81 4.16 -15.34 13.59
C GLU A 81 4.98 -14.37 12.74
N ARG A 82 5.11 -13.15 13.25
CA ARG A 82 5.80 -12.05 12.59
C ARG A 82 7.26 -12.03 13.02
N GLY A 83 8.17 -12.13 12.06
CA GLY A 83 9.60 -11.90 12.31
C GLY A 83 9.86 -10.44 12.75
N GLU A 84 11.05 -10.18 13.31
CA GLU A 84 11.44 -8.87 13.86
C GLU A 84 11.24 -7.68 12.90
N GLU A 85 11.30 -7.92 11.58
CA GLU A 85 11.09 -6.89 10.54
C GLU A 85 9.62 -6.50 10.31
N SER A 86 8.67 -7.28 10.82
CA SER A 86 7.22 -7.07 10.64
C SER A 86 6.56 -6.46 11.88
N SER A 87 7.19 -5.41 12.41
CA SER A 87 6.88 -4.77 13.70
C SER A 87 5.48 -4.14 13.86
N GLY A 88 4.59 -4.25 12.86
CA GLY A 88 3.23 -3.69 12.92
C GLY A 88 3.17 -2.16 12.83
N PHE A 89 4.29 -1.48 13.08
CA PHE A 89 4.43 -0.02 13.08
C PHE A 89 3.90 0.65 11.81
N GLY A 90 4.17 0.06 10.63
CA GLY A 90 3.67 0.60 9.36
C GLY A 90 2.14 0.63 9.28
N LEU A 91 1.49 -0.45 9.71
CA LEU A 91 0.02 -0.52 9.78
C LEU A 91 -0.56 0.42 10.84
N ASP A 92 0.15 0.61 11.96
CA ASP A 92 -0.26 1.57 13.00
C ASP A 92 -0.13 3.02 12.50
N MET A 93 0.92 3.32 11.74
CA MET A 93 1.09 4.61 11.07
C MET A 93 -0.02 4.88 10.05
N VAL A 94 -0.35 3.88 9.22
CA VAL A 94 -1.48 3.95 8.27
C VAL A 94 -2.78 4.25 9.00
N ARG A 95 -3.07 3.56 10.11
CA ARG A 95 -4.28 3.80 10.93
C ARG A 95 -4.31 5.21 11.53
N SER A 96 -3.16 5.69 12.03
CA SER A 96 -3.04 7.02 12.62
C SER A 96 -3.31 8.12 11.59
N PHE A 97 -2.71 8.02 10.40
CA PHE A 97 -2.95 8.99 9.32
C PHE A 97 -4.36 8.90 8.75
N ALA A 98 -4.90 7.69 8.57
CA ALA A 98 -6.27 7.52 8.10
C ALA A 98 -7.31 8.12 9.07
N THR A 99 -7.01 8.14 10.36
CA THR A 99 -7.87 8.81 11.36
C THR A 99 -7.81 10.33 11.20
N LYS A 100 -6.63 10.90 10.94
CA LYS A 100 -6.46 12.35 10.71
C LYS A 100 -7.17 12.84 9.44
N LEU A 101 -7.26 11.99 8.42
CA LEU A 101 -7.94 12.29 7.15
C LEU A 101 -9.48 12.28 7.24
N LYS A 102 -10.05 11.76 8.34
CA LYS A 102 -11.50 11.72 8.58
C LYS A 102 -11.98 12.88 9.48
N ALA A 103 -11.07 13.75 9.91
CA ALA A 103 -11.32 14.82 10.86
C ALA A 103 -11.57 16.15 10.14
#